data_AF-A0A959RKK4-F1
#
_entry.id   AF-A0A959RKK4-F1
#
_cell.length_a   1.000
_cell.length_b   1.000
_cell.length_c   1.000
_cell.angle_alpha   90.00
_cell.angle_beta   90.00
_cell.angle_gamma   90.00
#
_symmetry.space_group_name_H-M   'P 1'
#
loop_
_entity.id
_entity.type
_entity.pdbx_description
1 polymer ?
#
loop_
_entity_poly.entity_id
_entity_poly.type
_entity_poly.pdbx_seq_one_letter_code
_entity_poly.pdbx_strand_id
1 'polypeptide(L)'
;YPENGFTDIQFSYFNNIYNITSFNTEPQNQLEITERIAEMLLSQTGKNYFVCGDNFLGSFSSKSTYYYSNWSTNYQLFGLTNSYSSINSKESYDTSQYYFSTKFFAVENSMFGDNYFNLNDKDTLIYIDPNINKIDGFESLSDVSIDFKAKGYDGNIYNVGGHRTLPNGNNVVFMCFDPLSIYKSDGTNTFQNSMKTIPLIAKEWFDLTTDIDDNYEQTLPTEISLRQNYPNPFNPTTTIKYSVPIVETHGNASVQLTVYDVLGRKIKTLVNEVKSPGNYSVTFNASNFPSGVYYYQLQVGDLINTKKMVLLK
;
A
#
# COMPACT_ATOMS: atom_id res chain seq x y z
N TYR A 1 -0.73 -0.12 -24.68
CA TYR A 1 0.72 -0.30 -24.92
C TYR A 1 1.39 -0.30 -23.56
N PRO A 2 2.25 -1.27 -23.21
CA PRO A 2 3.08 -1.12 -22.02
C PRO A 2 4.06 0.01 -22.36
N GLU A 3 3.91 1.17 -21.73
CA GLU A 3 4.97 2.17 -21.81
C GLU A 3 6.19 1.62 -21.09
N ASN A 4 7.29 1.52 -21.84
CA ASN A 4 8.60 1.06 -21.39
C ASN A 4 9.22 2.09 -20.42
N GLY A 5 8.62 2.27 -19.24
CA GLY A 5 9.16 3.09 -18.15
C GLY A 5 9.65 2.27 -16.94
N PHE A 6 9.48 0.95 -16.96
CA PHE A 6 9.72 0.07 -15.80
C PHE A 6 11.07 -0.67 -15.85
N THR A 7 12.09 -0.11 -16.49
CA THR A 7 13.43 -0.70 -16.47
C THR A 7 14.24 -0.11 -15.32
N ASP A 8 14.07 -0.65 -14.12
CA ASP A 8 15.08 -0.55 -13.07
C ASP A 8 14.87 -1.64 -12.00
N ILE A 9 15.98 -2.03 -11.37
CA ILE A 9 16.17 -3.11 -10.37
C ILE A 9 15.13 -3.13 -9.22
N GLN A 10 14.39 -2.05 -9.05
CA GLN A 10 13.37 -1.78 -8.03
C GLN A 10 12.05 -2.57 -8.21
N PHE A 11 11.85 -3.20 -9.37
CA PHE A 11 10.66 -3.97 -9.69
C PHE A 11 10.87 -5.50 -9.67
N SER A 12 12.07 -5.97 -9.32
CA SER A 12 12.46 -7.39 -9.31
C SER A 12 11.64 -8.27 -8.35
N TYR A 13 10.89 -7.68 -7.40
CA TYR A 13 10.07 -8.36 -6.39
C TYR A 13 8.66 -8.72 -6.86
N PHE A 14 8.16 -7.99 -7.85
CA PHE A 14 6.97 -8.39 -8.57
C PHE A 14 7.42 -9.20 -9.75
N ASN A 15 6.84 -10.39 -9.88
CA ASN A 15 7.06 -11.14 -11.11
C ASN A 15 6.55 -10.35 -12.31
N ASN A 16 5.53 -9.50 -12.10
CA ASN A 16 4.98 -8.62 -13.11
C ASN A 16 4.27 -7.38 -12.54
N ILE A 17 4.39 -6.25 -13.22
CA ILE A 17 3.76 -4.97 -12.87
C ILE A 17 2.96 -4.46 -14.05
N TYR A 18 1.72 -4.07 -13.77
CA TYR A 18 0.80 -3.62 -14.80
C TYR A 18 0.23 -2.27 -14.44
N ASN A 19 0.59 -1.27 -15.25
CA ASN A 19 -0.17 -0.03 -15.34
C ASN A 19 -1.14 -0.14 -16.51
N ILE A 20 -2.43 -0.08 -16.21
CA ILE A 20 -3.52 -0.21 -17.15
C ILE A 20 -4.04 1.21 -17.39
N THR A 21 -3.50 1.84 -18.41
CA THR A 21 -3.97 3.15 -18.87
C THR A 21 -4.93 2.93 -20.03
N SER A 22 -6.23 3.21 -19.85
CA SER A 22 -7.16 3.17 -20.98
C SER A 22 -6.94 4.41 -21.86
N PHE A 23 -6.33 4.26 -23.03
CA PHE A 23 -6.40 5.27 -24.07
C PHE A 23 -7.41 4.83 -25.13
N ASN A 24 -8.58 5.49 -25.15
CA ASN A 24 -9.52 5.49 -26.29
C ASN A 24 -9.82 4.13 -26.94
N THR A 25 -9.94 3.05 -26.17
CA THR A 25 -10.35 1.76 -26.72
C THR A 25 -11.86 1.59 -26.60
N GLU A 26 -12.46 1.02 -27.65
CA GLU A 26 -13.87 0.63 -27.62
C GLU A 26 -14.17 -0.29 -26.41
N PRO A 27 -15.36 -0.22 -25.81
CA PRO A 27 -15.72 -0.94 -24.58
C PRO A 27 -15.45 -2.45 -24.61
N GLN A 28 -15.57 -3.07 -25.78
CA GLN A 28 -15.31 -4.50 -25.96
C GLN A 28 -13.82 -4.86 -25.72
N ASN A 29 -12.91 -3.97 -26.12
CA ASN A 29 -11.47 -4.17 -25.90
C ASN A 29 -11.12 -4.04 -24.42
N GLN A 30 -11.90 -3.26 -23.65
CA GLN A 30 -11.61 -3.06 -22.24
C GLN A 30 -12.07 -4.25 -21.38
N LEU A 31 -13.18 -4.90 -21.73
CA LEU A 31 -13.57 -6.19 -21.13
C LEU A 31 -12.51 -7.27 -21.41
N GLU A 32 -12.01 -7.32 -22.64
CA GLU A 32 -10.94 -8.24 -23.04
C GLU A 32 -9.64 -8.00 -22.24
N ILE A 33 -9.26 -6.73 -22.01
CA ILE A 33 -8.10 -6.38 -21.18
C ILE A 33 -8.28 -6.92 -19.75
N THR A 34 -9.45 -6.72 -19.15
CA THR A 34 -9.70 -7.21 -17.80
C THR A 34 -9.68 -8.75 -17.79
N GLU A 35 -10.33 -9.43 -18.73
CA GLU A 35 -10.29 -10.90 -18.81
C GLU A 35 -8.85 -11.43 -18.96
N ARG A 36 -8.01 -10.77 -19.77
CA ARG A 36 -6.58 -11.10 -19.89
C ARG A 36 -5.82 -10.91 -18.57
N ILE A 37 -6.14 -9.88 -17.79
CA ILE A 37 -5.56 -9.68 -16.46
C ILE A 37 -5.97 -10.83 -15.54
N ALA A 38 -7.24 -11.23 -15.56
CA ALA A 38 -7.71 -12.39 -14.80
C ALA A 38 -6.96 -13.67 -15.16
N GLU A 39 -6.86 -13.98 -16.46
CA GLU A 39 -6.13 -15.14 -16.96
C GLU A 39 -4.67 -15.13 -16.51
N MET A 40 -4.02 -13.97 -16.59
CA MET A 40 -2.64 -13.78 -16.18
C MET A 40 -2.44 -13.94 -14.66
N LEU A 41 -3.32 -13.35 -13.85
CA LEU A 41 -3.32 -13.50 -12.39
C LEU A 41 -3.62 -14.94 -11.97
N LEU A 42 -4.25 -15.75 -12.82
CA LEU A 42 -4.57 -17.15 -12.55
C LEU A 42 -3.61 -18.16 -13.20
N SER A 43 -2.82 -17.72 -14.18
CA SER A 43 -1.93 -18.57 -14.99
C SER A 43 -0.80 -19.23 -14.20
N GLN A 44 -0.45 -18.68 -13.05
CA GLN A 44 0.62 -19.14 -12.16
C GLN A 44 0.14 -19.09 -10.71
N THR A 45 0.86 -19.74 -9.79
CA THR A 45 0.55 -19.76 -8.35
C THR A 45 1.74 -19.27 -7.52
N GLY A 46 1.48 -18.77 -6.31
CA GLY A 46 2.50 -18.22 -5.40
C GLY A 46 3.20 -16.97 -5.93
N LYS A 47 2.54 -16.19 -6.78
CA LYS A 47 3.07 -14.96 -7.39
C LYS A 47 2.51 -13.71 -6.74
N ASN A 48 3.26 -12.63 -6.86
CA ASN A 48 2.87 -11.31 -6.37
C ASN A 48 2.65 -10.38 -7.55
N TYR A 49 1.54 -9.65 -7.55
CA TYR A 49 1.15 -8.75 -8.63
C TYR A 49 0.81 -7.37 -8.12
N PHE A 50 1.29 -6.36 -8.85
CA PHE A 50 0.87 -4.98 -8.70
C PHE A 50 0.08 -4.58 -9.93
N VAL A 51 -1.16 -4.17 -9.70
CA VAL A 51 -2.07 -3.75 -10.75
C VAL A 51 -2.52 -2.33 -10.44
N CYS A 52 -2.34 -1.39 -11.35
CA CYS A 52 -2.73 -0.01 -11.14
C CYS A 52 -3.17 0.63 -12.44
N GLY A 53 -3.70 1.85 -12.37
CA GLY A 53 -3.95 2.66 -13.54
C GLY A 53 -5.34 3.28 -13.58
N ASP A 54 -5.56 4.01 -14.67
CA ASP A 54 -6.72 4.83 -14.88
C ASP A 54 -7.84 4.06 -15.57
N ASN A 55 -9.09 4.31 -15.17
CA ASN A 55 -10.28 3.60 -15.67
C ASN A 55 -10.16 2.07 -15.50
N PHE A 56 -9.48 1.64 -14.44
CA PHE A 56 -9.23 0.24 -14.13
C PHE A 56 -10.52 -0.57 -13.93
N LEU A 57 -11.59 0.08 -13.43
CA LEU A 57 -12.88 -0.54 -13.11
C LEU A 57 -14.03 -0.11 -14.02
N GLY A 58 -13.74 0.67 -15.05
CA GLY A 58 -14.67 1.03 -16.10
C GLY A 58 -14.23 2.28 -16.83
N SER A 59 -14.72 2.46 -18.05
CA SER A 59 -14.43 3.65 -18.85
C SER A 59 -15.71 4.42 -19.17
N PHE A 60 -15.55 5.74 -19.22
CA PHE A 60 -16.55 6.67 -19.70
C PHE A 60 -16.25 6.98 -21.17
N SER A 61 -17.17 6.61 -22.08
CA SER A 61 -17.14 7.12 -23.45
C SER A 61 -18.22 8.18 -23.64
N SER A 62 -18.11 8.99 -24.68
CA SER A 62 -19.09 10.03 -25.04
C SER A 62 -20.52 9.54 -25.28
N LYS A 63 -20.77 8.22 -25.21
CA LYS A 63 -22.07 7.60 -25.47
C LYS A 63 -22.64 6.77 -24.30
N SER A 64 -21.84 6.40 -23.29
CA SER A 64 -22.31 5.68 -22.10
C SER A 64 -21.20 5.39 -21.09
N THR A 65 -21.57 5.24 -19.83
CA THR A 65 -20.72 4.65 -18.78
C THR A 65 -20.73 3.13 -18.92
N TYR A 66 -19.54 2.52 -19.02
CA TYR A 66 -19.40 1.07 -19.03
C TYR A 66 -18.90 0.60 -17.66
N TYR A 67 -19.83 0.05 -16.88
CA TYR A 67 -19.51 -0.66 -15.66
C TYR A 67 -19.18 -2.11 -16.02
N TYR A 68 -18.07 -2.63 -15.50
CA TYR A 68 -17.93 -4.08 -15.45
C TYR A 68 -19.01 -4.61 -14.51
N SER A 69 -19.80 -5.58 -14.97
CA SER A 69 -20.80 -6.19 -14.11
C SER A 69 -20.14 -7.00 -12.99
N ASN A 70 -20.86 -7.16 -11.88
CA ASN A 70 -20.49 -7.94 -10.69
C ASN A 70 -20.12 -9.42 -11.00
N TRP A 71 -20.34 -9.85 -12.24
CA TRP A 71 -20.07 -11.19 -12.75
C TRP A 71 -18.79 -11.30 -13.58
N SER A 72 -18.11 -10.18 -13.85
CA SER A 72 -16.81 -10.23 -14.53
C SER A 72 -15.78 -10.90 -13.62
N THR A 73 -14.93 -11.75 -14.19
CA THR A 73 -13.91 -12.53 -13.48
C THR A 73 -13.01 -11.66 -12.60
N ASN A 74 -12.79 -10.41 -13.01
CA ASN A 74 -11.96 -9.44 -12.30
C ASN A 74 -12.60 -8.92 -11.02
N TYR A 75 -13.92 -8.71 -11.00
CA TYR A 75 -14.60 -8.29 -9.79
C TYR A 75 -14.52 -9.39 -8.74
N GLN A 76 -14.65 -10.64 -9.17
CA GLN A 76 -14.50 -11.78 -8.28
C GLN A 76 -13.05 -11.93 -7.79
N LEU A 77 -12.06 -11.71 -8.67
CA LEU A 77 -10.65 -11.79 -8.31
C LEU A 77 -10.22 -10.69 -7.34
N PHE A 78 -10.57 -9.44 -7.60
CA PHE A 78 -10.25 -8.31 -6.72
C PHE A 78 -11.19 -8.22 -5.51
N GLY A 79 -12.29 -8.99 -5.50
CA GLY A 79 -13.30 -8.98 -4.45
C GLY A 79 -14.16 -7.74 -4.42
N LEU A 80 -14.56 -7.23 -5.58
CA LEU A 80 -15.35 -6.01 -5.73
C LEU A 80 -16.84 -6.33 -5.78
N THR A 81 -17.64 -5.57 -5.02
CA THR A 81 -19.11 -5.68 -5.01
C THR A 81 -19.77 -4.61 -5.86
N ASN A 82 -19.12 -3.44 -5.99
CA ASN A 82 -19.57 -2.35 -6.83
C ASN A 82 -18.38 -1.52 -7.33
N SER A 83 -18.58 -0.77 -8.41
CA SER A 83 -17.61 0.20 -8.92
C SER A 83 -18.23 1.54 -9.26
N TYR A 84 -17.37 2.54 -9.28
CA TYR A 84 -17.71 3.93 -9.55
C TYR A 84 -16.65 4.47 -10.50
N SER A 85 -17.01 4.70 -11.76
CA SER A 85 -16.04 5.22 -12.72
C SER A 85 -15.85 6.73 -12.54
N SER A 86 -14.63 7.21 -12.70
CA SER A 86 -14.32 8.65 -12.79
C SER A 86 -14.87 9.48 -11.62
N ILE A 87 -14.73 8.99 -10.38
CA ILE A 87 -15.27 9.62 -9.16
C ILE A 87 -14.78 11.06 -8.94
N ASN A 88 -13.68 11.43 -9.59
CA ASN A 88 -13.08 12.75 -9.54
C ASN A 88 -13.69 13.74 -10.54
N SER A 89 -14.64 13.36 -11.39
CA SER A 89 -15.21 14.25 -12.41
C SER A 89 -16.73 14.21 -12.47
N LYS A 90 -17.36 15.38 -12.67
CA LYS A 90 -18.77 15.47 -13.05
C LYS A 90 -18.89 15.17 -14.55
N GLU A 91 -19.94 14.45 -14.93
CA GLU A 91 -20.29 14.13 -16.32
C GLU A 91 -20.37 15.38 -17.22
N SER A 92 -19.25 15.84 -17.79
CA SER A 92 -19.23 16.76 -18.93
C SER A 92 -17.83 16.89 -19.47
N TYR A 93 -17.66 16.67 -20.78
CA TYR A 93 -16.49 17.06 -21.59
C TYR A 93 -16.25 18.59 -21.63
N ASP A 94 -16.88 19.34 -20.72
CA ASP A 94 -16.66 20.78 -20.62
C ASP A 94 -15.31 21.03 -19.95
N THR A 95 -14.30 21.15 -20.81
CA THR A 95 -12.91 21.43 -20.45
C THR A 95 -12.71 22.77 -19.73
N SER A 96 -13.78 23.56 -19.58
CA SER A 96 -13.73 24.88 -18.95
C SER A 96 -13.92 24.89 -17.43
N GLN A 97 -14.36 23.78 -16.81
CA GLN A 97 -14.58 23.72 -15.36
C GLN A 97 -14.12 22.41 -14.73
N TYR A 98 -12.81 22.21 -14.76
CA TYR A 98 -12.16 21.09 -14.11
C TYR A 98 -11.93 21.34 -12.62
N TYR A 99 -12.88 20.90 -11.80
CA TYR A 99 -12.73 20.87 -10.34
C TYR A 99 -12.10 19.53 -9.92
N PHE A 100 -10.77 19.44 -9.91
CA PHE A 100 -10.05 18.17 -9.67
C PHE A 100 -9.21 18.14 -8.40
N SER A 101 -9.83 18.47 -7.27
CA SER A 101 -9.24 18.12 -5.97
C SER A 101 -10.03 16.97 -5.33
N THR A 102 -9.73 15.74 -5.74
CA THR A 102 -10.06 14.56 -4.91
C THR A 102 -9.12 14.60 -3.71
N LYS A 103 -9.68 14.76 -2.50
CA LYS A 103 -8.90 14.53 -1.27
C LYS A 103 -8.47 13.07 -1.26
N PHE A 104 -7.19 12.80 -1.15
CA PHE A 104 -6.63 11.46 -1.21
C PHE A 104 -5.88 11.16 0.08
N PHE A 105 -6.16 10.03 0.70
CA PHE A 105 -5.51 9.67 1.95
C PHE A 105 -5.34 8.16 2.05
N ALA A 106 -4.22 7.78 2.65
CA ALA A 106 -4.01 6.40 3.07
C ALA A 106 -4.87 6.10 4.31
N VAL A 107 -5.37 4.87 4.40
CA VAL A 107 -6.17 4.43 5.56
C VAL A 107 -5.27 4.33 6.79
N GLU A 108 -5.71 4.90 7.91
CA GLU A 108 -4.99 4.80 9.19
C GLU A 108 -4.84 3.33 9.61
N ASN A 109 -3.66 2.93 10.08
CA ASN A 109 -3.29 1.54 10.37
C ASN A 109 -3.13 0.65 9.12
N SER A 110 -3.18 1.21 7.91
CA SER A 110 -2.60 0.56 6.73
C SER A 110 -1.10 0.83 6.68
N MET A 111 -0.37 -0.06 6.02
CA MET A 111 1.07 0.10 5.84
C MET A 111 1.43 1.41 5.13
N PHE A 112 0.54 1.89 4.25
CA PHE A 112 0.71 3.16 3.57
C PHE A 112 0.56 4.35 4.50
N GLY A 113 -0.51 4.38 5.32
CA GLY A 113 -0.79 5.50 6.21
C GLY A 113 0.24 5.66 7.32
N ASP A 114 0.82 4.55 7.79
CA ASP A 114 1.66 4.56 8.99
C ASP A 114 3.17 4.72 8.72
N ASN A 115 3.67 4.37 7.53
CA ASN A 115 5.13 4.21 7.32
C ASN A 115 5.70 4.80 6.02
N TYR A 116 4.90 5.02 4.97
CA TYR A 116 5.48 5.32 3.64
C TYR A 116 4.83 6.47 2.90
N PHE A 117 3.53 6.64 3.06
CA PHE A 117 2.76 7.72 2.50
C PHE A 117 2.03 8.38 3.66
N ASN A 118 2.75 9.24 4.38
CA ASN A 118 2.13 10.15 5.34
C ASN A 118 1.33 11.20 4.55
N LEU A 119 0.18 10.72 4.07
CA LEU A 119 -0.80 11.45 3.31
C LEU A 119 -1.95 11.82 4.23
N ASN A 120 -2.36 13.07 4.18
CA ASN A 120 -3.47 13.58 4.97
C ASN A 120 -4.62 14.00 4.05
N ASP A 121 -5.75 14.37 4.66
CA ASP A 121 -6.97 14.73 3.94
C ASP A 121 -6.87 16.02 3.11
N LYS A 122 -5.73 16.71 3.13
CA LYS A 122 -5.44 17.87 2.28
C LYS A 122 -4.61 17.49 1.05
N ASP A 123 -4.02 16.31 1.04
CA ASP A 123 -3.27 15.82 -0.11
C ASP A 123 -4.23 15.43 -1.23
N THR A 124 -3.79 15.63 -2.45
CA THR A 124 -4.64 15.52 -3.64
C THR A 124 -3.91 14.71 -4.69
N LEU A 125 -4.68 14.04 -5.55
CA LEU A 125 -4.11 13.49 -6.78
C LEU A 125 -4.06 14.65 -7.79
N ILE A 126 -2.93 15.34 -7.95
CA ILE A 126 -2.78 16.37 -8.97
C ILE A 126 -2.02 15.78 -10.15
N TYR A 127 -2.75 15.59 -11.24
CA TYR A 127 -2.16 15.39 -12.55
C TYR A 127 -1.92 16.74 -13.21
N ILE A 128 -0.78 16.84 -13.89
CA ILE A 128 -0.32 18.01 -14.65
C ILE A 128 -1.30 18.39 -15.78
N ASP A 129 -2.18 17.47 -16.22
CA ASP A 129 -3.27 17.74 -17.15
C ASP A 129 -4.64 17.18 -16.66
N PRO A 130 -5.63 18.05 -16.44
CA PRO A 130 -6.99 17.70 -16.01
C PRO A 130 -7.81 16.92 -17.07
N ASN A 131 -7.40 16.89 -18.34
CA ASN A 131 -8.18 16.27 -19.42
C ASN A 131 -8.04 14.73 -19.51
N ILE A 132 -7.02 14.14 -18.89
CA ILE A 132 -6.54 12.80 -19.28
C ILE A 132 -6.73 11.74 -18.18
N ASN A 133 -6.82 12.14 -16.90
CA ASN A 133 -6.59 11.20 -15.81
C ASN A 133 -7.80 10.98 -14.90
N LYS A 134 -8.18 9.71 -14.73
CA LYS A 134 -9.46 9.29 -14.13
C LYS A 134 -9.23 8.32 -12.97
N ILE A 135 -9.89 8.62 -11.85
CA ILE A 135 -9.86 7.76 -10.67
C ILE A 135 -11.18 7.00 -10.62
N ASP A 136 -11.09 5.68 -10.47
CA ASP A 136 -12.25 4.88 -10.17
C ASP A 136 -12.33 4.60 -8.66
N GLY A 137 -13.54 4.42 -8.17
CA GLY A 137 -13.84 3.96 -6.82
C GLY A 137 -14.46 2.57 -6.83
N PHE A 138 -14.42 1.90 -5.69
CA PHE A 138 -15.09 0.61 -5.52
C PHE A 138 -15.65 0.38 -4.13
N GLU A 139 -16.57 -0.58 -4.06
CA GLU A 139 -16.89 -1.32 -2.85
C GLU A 139 -16.33 -2.74 -2.95
N SER A 140 -16.07 -3.35 -1.79
CA SER A 140 -15.41 -4.65 -1.73
C SER A 140 -16.07 -5.59 -0.75
N LEU A 141 -15.80 -6.88 -0.95
CA LEU A 141 -15.98 -7.93 0.04
C LEU A 141 -15.11 -7.68 1.28
N SER A 142 -15.47 -8.34 2.38
CA SER A 142 -14.80 -8.20 3.69
C SER A 142 -13.38 -8.77 3.73
N ASP A 143 -13.00 -9.59 2.77
CA ASP A 143 -11.68 -10.23 2.67
C ASP A 143 -10.68 -9.39 1.86
N VAL A 144 -11.09 -8.20 1.41
CA VAL A 144 -10.22 -7.20 0.79
C VAL A 144 -9.73 -6.24 1.86
N SER A 145 -8.41 -6.08 1.97
CA SER A 145 -7.80 -5.05 2.81
C SER A 145 -7.74 -3.73 2.04
N ILE A 146 -8.26 -2.66 2.63
CA ILE A 146 -8.30 -1.34 2.00
C ILE A 146 -7.14 -0.49 2.48
N ASP A 147 -6.40 0.06 1.53
CA ASP A 147 -5.18 0.82 1.78
C ASP A 147 -5.35 2.31 1.50
N PHE A 148 -6.19 2.66 0.52
CA PHE A 148 -6.39 4.04 0.07
C PHE A 148 -7.86 4.38 -0.11
N LYS A 149 -8.16 5.64 0.19
CA LYS A 149 -9.47 6.24 -0.05
C LYS A 149 -9.34 7.60 -0.72
N ALA A 150 -10.36 7.95 -1.48
CA ALA A 150 -10.49 9.28 -2.07
C ALA A 150 -11.89 9.85 -1.86
N LYS A 151 -11.97 11.18 -1.67
CA LYS A 151 -13.23 11.91 -1.66
C LYS A 151 -13.61 12.32 -3.08
N GLY A 152 -14.65 11.72 -3.64
CA GLY A 152 -15.16 12.03 -4.96
C GLY A 152 -15.72 13.46 -5.08
N TYR A 153 -15.97 13.87 -6.32
CA TYR A 153 -16.56 15.19 -6.65
C TYR A 153 -17.93 15.39 -5.99
N ASP A 154 -18.70 14.33 -5.85
CA ASP A 154 -20.00 14.32 -5.18
C ASP A 154 -19.90 14.43 -3.63
N GLY A 155 -18.68 14.42 -3.11
CA GLY A 155 -18.38 14.53 -1.69
C GLY A 155 -18.37 13.20 -0.94
N ASN A 156 -18.66 12.08 -1.59
CA ASN A 156 -18.61 10.74 -0.98
C ASN A 156 -17.17 10.22 -0.88
N ILE A 157 -16.93 9.27 0.01
CA ILE A 157 -15.64 8.61 0.20
C ILE A 157 -15.66 7.24 -0.45
N TYR A 158 -14.70 6.98 -1.32
CA TYR A 158 -14.57 5.74 -2.07
C TYR A 158 -13.28 5.02 -1.71
N ASN A 159 -13.31 3.69 -1.75
CA ASN A 159 -12.08 2.90 -1.77
C ASN A 159 -11.46 3.05 -3.16
N VAL A 160 -10.15 3.25 -3.22
CA VAL A 160 -9.42 3.45 -4.49
C VAL A 160 -8.16 2.61 -4.58
N GLY A 161 -7.82 1.86 -3.54
CA GLY A 161 -6.74 0.88 -3.59
C GLY A 161 -6.77 -0.05 -2.39
N GLY A 162 -6.32 -1.28 -2.61
CA GLY A 162 -6.30 -2.34 -1.61
C GLY A 162 -5.44 -3.52 -2.01
N HIS A 163 -5.45 -4.55 -1.18
CA HIS A 163 -4.77 -5.81 -1.43
C HIS A 163 -5.53 -7.01 -0.89
N ARG A 164 -5.25 -8.19 -1.46
CA ARG A 164 -5.77 -9.48 -1.00
C ARG A 164 -4.92 -10.64 -1.50
N THR A 165 -5.06 -11.79 -0.86
CA THR A 165 -4.59 -13.07 -1.38
C THR A 165 -5.73 -13.77 -2.13
N LEU A 166 -5.47 -14.17 -3.36
CA LEU A 166 -6.36 -14.91 -4.23
C LEU A 166 -6.45 -16.38 -3.83
N PRO A 167 -7.53 -17.10 -4.19
CA PRO A 167 -7.69 -18.53 -3.87
C PRO A 167 -6.56 -19.43 -4.38
N ASN A 168 -5.86 -19.04 -5.45
CA ASN A 168 -4.72 -19.78 -6.01
C ASN A 168 -3.38 -19.49 -5.30
N GLY A 169 -3.40 -18.76 -4.18
CA GLY A 169 -2.23 -18.39 -3.40
C GLY A 169 -1.45 -17.20 -3.96
N ASN A 170 -1.96 -16.56 -5.02
CA ASN A 170 -1.36 -15.32 -5.52
C ASN A 170 -1.77 -14.13 -4.65
N ASN A 171 -0.88 -13.17 -4.63
CA ASN A 171 -0.96 -12.00 -3.79
C ASN A 171 -1.09 -10.79 -4.70
N VAL A 172 -2.17 -10.02 -4.52
CA VAL A 172 -2.50 -8.95 -5.46
C VAL A 172 -2.76 -7.66 -4.72
N VAL A 173 -2.11 -6.63 -5.22
CA VAL A 173 -2.28 -5.25 -4.82
C VAL A 173 -2.87 -4.55 -6.03
N PHE A 174 -3.94 -3.82 -5.81
CA PHE A 174 -4.62 -3.13 -6.88
C PHE A 174 -4.98 -1.70 -6.51
N MET A 175 -4.80 -0.79 -7.47
CA MET A 175 -5.09 0.64 -7.35
C MET A 175 -5.91 1.11 -8.54
N CYS A 176 -6.93 1.92 -8.27
CA CYS A 176 -7.85 2.46 -9.28
C CYS A 176 -7.45 3.88 -9.72
N PHE A 177 -6.14 4.16 -9.65
CA PHE A 177 -5.51 5.43 -10.01
C PHE A 177 -4.09 5.15 -10.49
N ASP A 178 -3.53 6.05 -11.31
CA ASP A 178 -2.09 6.07 -11.59
C ASP A 178 -1.31 6.56 -10.34
N PRO A 179 -0.44 5.73 -9.76
CA PRO A 179 0.30 6.12 -8.57
C PRO A 179 1.35 7.22 -8.81
N LEU A 180 1.66 7.55 -10.06
CA LEU A 180 2.53 8.67 -10.43
C LEU A 180 1.96 10.04 -10.04
N SER A 181 0.70 10.08 -9.60
CA SER A 181 -0.08 11.32 -9.63
C SER A 181 -0.50 11.84 -8.27
N ILE A 182 0.13 11.32 -7.22
CA ILE A 182 -0.03 11.80 -5.85
C ILE A 182 0.72 13.13 -5.69
N TYR A 183 0.00 14.15 -5.25
CA TYR A 183 0.52 15.46 -4.87
C TYR A 183 0.30 15.72 -3.38
N LYS A 184 1.37 16.11 -2.71
CA LYS A 184 1.31 16.50 -1.31
C LYS A 184 1.07 17.99 -1.16
N SER A 185 0.10 18.34 -0.34
CA SER A 185 -0.30 19.70 0.00
C SER A 185 0.81 20.52 0.67
N ASP A 186 1.84 19.85 1.22
CA ASP A 186 3.04 20.48 1.77
C ASP A 186 4.09 20.88 0.70
N GLY A 187 3.79 20.64 -0.58
CA GLY A 187 4.65 21.01 -1.71
C GLY A 187 5.82 20.06 -1.96
N THR A 188 5.95 18.97 -1.20
CA THR A 188 6.92 17.91 -1.50
C THR A 188 6.44 17.12 -2.72
N ASN A 189 6.92 17.48 -3.91
CA ASN A 189 6.54 16.80 -5.16
C ASN A 189 6.97 15.33 -5.13
N THR A 190 6.01 14.42 -4.96
CA THR A 190 6.20 12.97 -4.84
C THR A 190 6.32 12.22 -6.16
N PHE A 191 6.31 12.92 -7.32
CA PHE A 191 6.37 12.34 -8.67
C PHE A 191 7.51 11.30 -8.83
N GLN A 192 8.66 11.50 -8.17
CA GLN A 192 9.80 10.56 -8.20
C GLN A 192 9.81 9.51 -7.07
N ASN A 193 9.04 9.71 -6.00
CA ASN A 193 9.03 8.83 -4.83
C ASN A 193 7.97 7.73 -4.94
N SER A 194 6.78 8.01 -5.50
CA SER A 194 5.72 7.00 -5.61
C SER A 194 6.09 5.82 -6.51
N MET A 195 6.86 6.07 -7.57
CA MET A 195 7.45 5.04 -8.45
C MET A 195 8.35 4.04 -7.71
N LYS A 196 9.11 4.52 -6.72
CA LYS A 196 10.06 3.70 -5.96
C LYS A 196 9.36 3.01 -4.79
N THR A 197 8.47 3.73 -4.11
CA THR A 197 7.95 3.33 -2.80
C THR A 197 6.87 2.26 -2.87
N ILE A 198 5.97 2.30 -3.86
CA ILE A 198 4.81 1.39 -3.91
C ILE A 198 5.22 -0.08 -4.15
N PRO A 199 6.18 -0.38 -5.04
CA PRO A 199 6.63 -1.76 -5.21
C PRO A 199 7.41 -2.30 -4.01
N LEU A 200 8.20 -1.44 -3.36
CA LEU A 200 8.95 -1.75 -2.14
C LEU A 200 8.02 -2.11 -0.96
N ILE A 201 6.82 -1.52 -0.89
CA ILE A 201 5.80 -1.80 0.13
C ILE A 201 5.20 -3.20 -0.03
N ALA A 202 5.11 -3.71 -1.25
CA ALA A 202 4.52 -5.02 -1.47
C ALA A 202 5.39 -6.20 -1.08
N LYS A 203 6.70 -5.98 -0.94
CA LYS A 203 7.59 -6.91 -0.25
C LYS A 203 7.11 -7.21 1.17
N GLU A 204 6.50 -6.23 1.84
CA GLU A 204 6.06 -6.35 3.23
C GLU A 204 4.66 -6.95 3.39
N TRP A 205 3.76 -6.76 2.41
CA TRP A 205 2.41 -7.33 2.45
C TRP A 205 2.38 -8.85 2.45
N PHE A 206 3.34 -9.44 1.76
CA PHE A 206 3.35 -10.88 1.49
C PHE A 206 4.53 -11.60 2.13
N ASP A 207 5.22 -10.92 3.04
CA ASP A 207 6.42 -11.40 3.75
C ASP A 207 7.44 -12.07 2.81
N LEU A 208 7.70 -11.42 1.67
CA LEU A 208 8.54 -11.97 0.62
C LEU A 208 10.01 -11.93 1.08
N THR A 209 10.55 -13.09 1.41
CA THR A 209 11.98 -13.28 1.63
C THR A 209 12.72 -13.20 0.30
N THR A 210 13.75 -12.38 0.24
CA THR A 210 14.66 -12.30 -0.91
C THR A 210 15.76 -13.34 -0.72
N ASP A 211 15.96 -14.23 -1.69
CA ASP A 211 17.30 -14.79 -1.92
C ASP A 211 18.19 -13.61 -2.34
N ILE A 212 19.28 -13.40 -1.60
CA ILE A 212 20.20 -12.29 -1.86
C ILE A 212 21.13 -12.72 -2.99
N ASP A 213 21.13 -11.98 -4.09
CA ASP A 213 22.25 -11.98 -5.04
C ASP A 213 23.30 -10.99 -4.47
N ASP A 214 24.48 -11.49 -4.13
CA ASP A 214 25.50 -10.91 -3.23
C ASP A 214 26.19 -9.61 -3.73
N ASN A 215 25.61 -8.87 -4.67
CA ASN A 215 26.26 -7.73 -5.34
C ASN A 215 25.54 -6.37 -5.20
N TYR A 216 24.56 -6.22 -4.32
CA TYR A 216 23.94 -4.91 -4.07
C TYR A 216 24.43 -4.33 -2.74
N GLU A 217 25.07 -3.16 -2.78
CA GLU A 217 25.49 -2.44 -1.58
C GLU A 217 24.28 -2.27 -0.64
N GLN A 218 24.34 -3.00 0.47
CA GLN A 218 23.36 -2.95 1.54
C GLN A 218 23.42 -1.53 2.13
N THR A 219 22.53 -0.66 1.66
CA THR A 219 22.37 0.68 2.25
C THR A 219 21.92 0.51 3.69
N LEU A 220 22.88 0.68 4.60
CA LEU A 220 22.63 0.58 6.03
C LEU A 220 21.65 1.69 6.44
N PRO A 221 20.74 1.43 7.40
CA PRO A 221 19.79 2.44 7.84
C PRO A 221 20.53 3.67 8.38
N THR A 222 20.09 4.86 7.99
CA THR A 222 20.63 6.13 8.51
C THR A 222 19.84 6.62 9.72
N GLU A 223 18.64 6.10 9.96
CA GLU A 223 17.75 6.50 11.06
C GLU A 223 17.18 5.28 11.82
N ILE A 224 16.83 5.50 13.09
CA ILE A 224 16.08 4.54 13.90
C ILE A 224 14.65 4.45 13.39
N SER A 225 14.14 3.24 13.18
CA SER A 225 12.73 3.02 12.87
C SER A 225 12.16 1.90 13.73
N LEU A 226 10.95 2.11 14.23
CA LEU A 226 10.15 1.08 14.88
C LEU A 226 8.84 0.96 14.10
N ARG A 227 8.62 -0.20 13.49
CA ARG A 227 7.44 -0.42 12.65
C ARG A 227 6.24 -0.85 13.47
N GLN A 228 5.06 -0.62 12.91
CA GLN A 228 3.82 -1.17 13.43
C GLN A 228 3.91 -2.71 13.45
N ASN A 229 3.46 -3.33 14.54
CA ASN A 229 3.45 -4.79 14.65
C ASN A 229 2.44 -5.37 13.64
N TYR A 230 2.73 -6.51 13.02
CA TYR A 230 1.82 -7.18 12.09
C TYR A 230 1.67 -8.68 12.42
N PRO A 231 0.43 -9.19 12.49
CA PRO A 231 -0.85 -8.48 12.40
C PRO A 231 -1.07 -7.49 13.55
N ASN A 232 -1.98 -6.53 13.40
CA ASN A 232 -2.51 -5.65 14.46
C ASN A 232 -3.94 -5.17 14.10
N PRO A 233 -4.98 -5.49 14.88
CA PRO A 233 -4.95 -6.30 16.10
C PRO A 233 -4.44 -7.73 15.87
N PHE A 234 -3.87 -8.35 16.90
CA PHE A 234 -3.23 -9.68 16.78
C PHE A 234 -3.77 -10.69 17.78
N ASN A 235 -3.64 -11.99 17.46
CA ASN A 235 -4.02 -13.09 18.35
C ASN A 235 -3.17 -14.36 18.08
N PRO A 236 -2.46 -14.92 19.09
CA PRO A 236 -1.80 -14.22 20.18
C PRO A 236 -0.40 -13.73 19.77
N THR A 237 -0.02 -13.91 18.51
CA THR A 237 1.34 -13.66 18.00
C THR A 237 1.34 -12.52 16.99
N THR A 238 2.37 -11.69 17.05
CA THR A 238 2.64 -10.62 16.08
C THR A 238 4.14 -10.48 15.85
N THR A 239 4.55 -9.89 14.73
CA THR A 239 5.94 -9.62 14.41
C THR A 239 6.20 -8.12 14.48
N ILE A 240 7.27 -7.73 15.17
CA ILE A 240 7.73 -6.35 15.30
C ILE A 240 9.03 -6.20 14.51
N LYS A 241 9.02 -5.32 13.51
CA LYS A 241 10.20 -5.01 12.67
C LYS A 241 10.79 -3.65 13.09
N TYR A 242 12.11 -3.51 13.11
CA TYR A 242 12.81 -2.27 13.49
C TYR A 242 14.18 -2.14 12.81
N SER A 243 14.71 -0.92 12.72
CA SER A 243 16.05 -0.63 12.20
C SER A 243 16.96 -0.02 13.25
N VAL A 244 18.24 -0.38 13.18
CA VAL A 244 19.34 0.19 13.95
C VAL A 244 20.18 1.02 12.98
N PRO A 245 20.31 2.34 13.19
CA PRO A 245 21.06 3.20 12.29
C PRO A 245 22.58 3.03 12.43
N ILE A 246 23.31 3.48 11.41
CA ILE A 246 24.73 3.85 11.59
C ILE A 246 24.79 4.99 12.61
N VAL A 247 25.43 4.73 13.75
CA VAL A 247 25.83 5.76 14.71
C VAL A 247 27.30 6.08 14.52
N GLU A 248 27.64 7.36 14.40
CA GLU A 248 28.99 7.84 14.09
C GLU A 248 30.06 7.40 15.10
N THR A 249 29.65 7.02 16.31
CA THR A 249 30.60 6.80 17.41
C THR A 249 31.15 5.38 17.48
N HIS A 250 30.40 4.31 17.25
CA HIS A 250 30.94 2.95 17.15
C HIS A 250 29.91 2.11 16.40
N GLY A 251 30.32 1.31 15.42
CA GLY A 251 29.43 0.54 14.52
C GLY A 251 28.52 -0.51 15.18
N ASN A 252 28.26 -0.45 16.49
CA ASN A 252 27.27 -1.22 17.22
C ASN A 252 26.55 -0.33 18.24
N ALA A 253 25.23 -0.48 18.37
CA ALA A 253 24.41 0.26 19.32
C ALA A 253 23.75 -0.69 20.34
N SER A 254 23.56 -0.22 21.58
CA SER A 254 22.71 -0.93 22.55
C SER A 254 21.26 -0.78 22.15
N VAL A 255 20.58 -1.91 21.93
CA VAL A 255 19.19 -1.98 21.48
C VAL A 255 18.33 -2.64 22.54
N GLN A 256 17.27 -1.95 22.95
CA GLN A 256 16.26 -2.50 23.84
C GLN A 256 14.87 -2.34 23.22
N LEU A 257 14.13 -3.44 23.12
CA LEU A 257 12.73 -3.43 22.70
C LEU A 257 11.86 -3.96 23.84
N THR A 258 11.04 -3.09 24.41
CA THR A 258 10.27 -3.37 25.63
C THR A 258 8.78 -3.12 25.42
N VAL A 259 7.95 -4.04 25.90
CA VAL A 259 6.49 -3.97 25.89
C VAL A 259 5.99 -3.47 27.25
N TYR A 260 5.03 -2.55 27.21
CA TYR A 260 4.38 -1.91 28.34
C TYR A 260 2.86 -2.06 28.25
N ASP A 261 2.17 -2.02 29.39
CA ASP A 261 0.71 -1.87 29.43
C ASP A 261 0.28 -0.40 29.36
N VAL A 262 -1.04 -0.16 29.38
CA VAL A 262 -1.63 1.19 29.33
C VAL A 262 -1.26 2.10 30.51
N LEU A 263 -0.77 1.53 31.61
CA LEU A 263 -0.31 2.28 32.78
C LEU A 263 1.20 2.56 32.73
N GLY A 264 1.88 2.18 31.63
CA GLY A 264 3.32 2.31 31.48
C GLY A 264 4.12 1.29 32.27
N ARG A 265 3.49 0.23 32.80
CA ARG A 265 4.23 -0.83 33.52
C ARG A 265 4.91 -1.73 32.50
N LYS A 266 6.21 -1.98 32.68
CA LYS A 266 6.95 -2.92 31.84
C LYS A 266 6.39 -4.33 32.00
N ILE A 267 5.96 -4.92 30.89
CA ILE A 267 5.38 -6.27 30.85
C ILE A 267 6.40 -7.30 30.36
N LYS A 268 7.17 -6.97 29.31
CA LYS A 268 8.15 -7.91 28.74
C LYS A 268 9.23 -7.16 27.97
N THR A 269 10.48 -7.59 28.09
CA THR A 269 11.55 -7.15 27.19
C THR A 269 11.75 -8.21 26.12
N LEU A 270 11.66 -7.82 24.85
CA LEU A 270 11.77 -8.70 23.69
C LEU A 270 13.20 -8.75 23.15
N VAL A 271 13.92 -7.64 23.25
CA VAL A 271 15.31 -7.48 22.81
C VAL A 271 16.05 -6.66 23.85
N ASN A 272 17.27 -7.05 24.19
CA ASN A 272 18.16 -6.30 25.09
C ASN A 272 19.61 -6.71 24.81
N GLU A 273 20.15 -6.26 23.68
CA GLU A 273 21.46 -6.67 23.21
C GLU A 273 22.15 -5.56 22.40
N VAL A 274 23.44 -5.75 22.13
CA VAL A 274 24.21 -4.87 21.26
C VAL A 274 24.05 -5.36 19.82
N LYS A 275 23.62 -4.48 18.91
CA LYS A 275 23.42 -4.80 17.49
C LYS A 275 24.20 -3.87 16.58
N SER A 276 24.71 -4.40 15.48
CA SER A 276 25.26 -3.61 14.38
C SER A 276 24.13 -2.85 13.64
N PRO A 277 24.45 -1.82 12.84
CA PRO A 277 23.49 -1.19 11.95
C PRO A 277 22.84 -2.23 11.03
N GLY A 278 21.52 -2.14 10.86
CA GLY A 278 20.78 -3.11 10.08
C GLY A 278 19.29 -3.16 10.41
N ASN A 279 18.58 -4.03 9.71
CA ASN A 279 17.15 -4.26 9.88
C ASN A 279 16.92 -5.56 10.63
N TYR A 280 16.00 -5.55 11.59
CA TYR A 280 15.73 -6.66 12.49
C TYR A 280 14.24 -6.91 12.64
N SER A 281 13.90 -8.14 13.05
CA SER A 281 12.53 -8.51 13.40
C SER A 281 12.52 -9.37 14.66
N VAL A 282 11.44 -9.27 15.45
CA VAL A 282 11.21 -10.14 16.61
C VAL A 282 9.74 -10.53 16.67
N THR A 283 9.48 -11.80 16.97
CA THR A 283 8.13 -12.30 17.19
C THR A 283 7.73 -12.11 18.65
N PHE A 284 6.60 -11.45 18.89
CA PHE A 284 5.99 -11.34 20.20
C PHE A 284 4.81 -12.30 20.32
N ASN A 285 4.96 -13.32 21.18
CA ASN A 285 3.87 -14.19 21.62
C ASN A 285 3.29 -13.67 22.94
N ALA A 286 2.00 -13.34 22.91
CA ALA A 286 1.27 -12.72 24.00
C ALA A 286 0.18 -13.63 24.62
N SER A 287 0.27 -14.96 24.45
CA SER A 287 -0.75 -15.90 24.94
C SER A 287 -1.08 -15.76 26.44
N ASN A 288 -0.08 -15.35 27.23
CA ASN A 288 -0.18 -15.19 28.69
C ASN A 288 -0.67 -13.80 29.13
N PHE A 289 -1.00 -12.90 28.20
CA PHE A 289 -1.48 -11.56 28.50
C PHE A 289 -2.98 -11.41 28.18
N PRO A 290 -3.73 -10.56 28.91
CA PRO A 290 -5.13 -10.30 28.62
C PRO A 290 -5.30 -9.48 27.34
N SER A 291 -6.45 -9.62 26.66
CA SER A 291 -6.81 -8.75 25.54
C SER A 291 -6.81 -7.29 25.95
N GLY A 292 -6.37 -6.40 25.07
CA GLY A 292 -6.28 -4.98 25.38
C GLY A 292 -5.20 -4.26 24.58
N VAL A 293 -4.98 -3.00 24.96
CA VAL A 293 -3.98 -2.13 24.35
C VAL A 293 -2.66 -2.27 25.09
N TYR A 294 -1.58 -2.35 24.32
CA TYR A 294 -0.20 -2.36 24.81
C TYR A 294 0.62 -1.34 24.03
N TYR A 295 1.74 -0.95 24.61
CA TYR A 295 2.74 -0.13 23.94
C TYR A 295 4.04 -0.91 23.84
N TYR A 296 4.81 -0.68 22.80
CA TYR A 296 6.15 -1.22 22.69
C TYR A 296 7.10 -0.11 22.25
N GLN A 297 8.27 -0.11 22.86
CA GLN A 297 9.26 0.95 22.75
C GLN A 297 10.58 0.35 22.34
N LEU A 298 11.15 0.89 21.28
CA LEU A 298 12.50 0.64 20.84
C LEU A 298 13.39 1.77 21.34
N GLN A 299 14.45 1.41 22.04
CA GLN A 299 15.52 2.30 22.43
C GLN A 299 16.81 1.85 21.74
N VAL A 300 17.49 2.77 21.06
CA VAL A 300 18.81 2.57 20.45
C VAL A 300 19.73 3.67 20.94
N GLY A 301 20.59 3.38 21.92
CA GLY A 301 21.30 4.43 22.66
C GLY A 301 20.34 5.42 23.32
N ASP A 302 20.44 6.70 22.97
CA ASP A 302 19.56 7.76 23.46
C ASP A 302 18.28 7.96 22.62
N LEU A 303 18.19 7.30 21.47
CA LEU A 303 17.04 7.41 20.57
C LEU A 303 15.92 6.49 21.03
N ILE A 304 14.69 7.02 21.14
CA ILE A 304 13.51 6.28 21.60
C ILE A 304 12.38 6.43 20.58
N ASN A 305 11.77 5.31 20.18
CA ASN A 305 10.57 5.27 19.35
C ASN A 305 9.53 4.34 20.00
N THR A 306 8.26 4.75 20.05
CA THR A 306 7.19 4.01 20.73
C THR A 306 5.97 3.85 19.81
N LYS A 307 5.37 2.66 19.80
CA LYS A 307 4.17 2.33 19.03
C LYS A 307 3.15 1.60 19.90
N LYS A 308 1.90 1.59 19.46
CA LYS A 308 0.73 0.99 20.14
C LYS A 308 0.34 -0.30 19.44
N MET A 309 -0.02 -1.34 20.17
CA MET A 309 -0.55 -2.60 19.61
C MET A 309 -1.81 -3.05 20.36
N VAL A 310 -2.66 -3.83 19.70
CA VAL A 310 -3.94 -4.31 20.22
C VAL A 310 -3.97 -5.85 20.18
N LEU A 311 -4.04 -6.48 21.34
CA LEU A 311 -4.20 -7.92 21.48
C LEU A 311 -5.70 -8.27 21.55
N LEU A 312 -6.14 -9.15 20.66
CA LEU A 312 -7.47 -9.77 20.70
C LEU A 312 -7.33 -11.24 21.12
N LYS A 313 -8.29 -11.74 21.89
CA LYS A 313 -8.47 -13.16 22.16
C LYS A 313 -9.81 -13.58 21.59
#